data_AF-A0A8H3BU81-F1
#
_entry.id   AF-A0A8H3BU81-F1
#
_cell.length_a   1.000
_cell.length_b   1.000
_cell.length_c   1.000
_cell.angle_alpha   90.00
_cell.angle_beta   90.00
_cell.angle_gamma   90.00
#
_symmetry.space_group_name_H-M   'P 1'
#
loop_
_entity.id
_entity.type
_entity.pdbx_description
1 polymer ?
#
loop_
_entity_poly.entity_id
_entity_poly.type
_entity_poly.pdbx_seq_one_letter_code
_entity_poly.pdbx_strand_id
1 'polypeptide(L)'
;MNDYRVRGGFITTSRGPPKITPNPLIVAQRKLLNLKQPFEIKFDTWGEGNALYEWYNSLADPYIQTMQLRKERKKPVFHEFIAIRLKGGTCWRIERWQPNTLVNRLFISRLSQPVSDRLAYDTVEEVTSLESTWGGKSDCLVEFEFNVNVRVGLILRICHAIKNHQKAKFYTVENYNCYFFAQALLLCTVCGISDWTGVGEPGERERSGLWKSPNAPVFNFTQSQDLGNKSRLATFRWNPSDNLDQNWDQLSRLSNALVHASPLLQHADHCNHCIESQSDHRQRSLSSEINRLKHELVEYWNSIYREVLAKVYLMNHRRLVDSGAWGLVPANVAAEDCKQVLRGSLDDIRANWESYSRTRVERLIVTVQDILEPTELCDAWRPEPLEWESVWACNSGGSNSVQVAMADWEREIRNFIESEIFLMENTLKKQAVEAGTDAQEEAILARLRSLDYSMNIKIRISVML
;
A
#
# COMPACT_ATOMS: atom_id res chain seq x y z
N MET A 1 -33.79 -51.21 58.46
CA MET A 1 -32.58 -51.39 57.63
C MET A 1 -32.41 -50.15 56.75
N ASN A 2 -31.59 -49.22 57.28
CA ASN A 2 -30.84 -48.07 56.73
C ASN A 2 -31.38 -47.46 55.43
N ASP A 3 -32.00 -46.27 55.37
CA ASP A 3 -31.70 -44.93 55.93
C ASP A 3 -30.28 -44.41 55.62
N TYR A 4 -30.17 -43.55 54.61
CA TYR A 4 -29.09 -42.57 54.47
C TYR A 4 -29.63 -41.27 53.85
N ARG A 5 -30.04 -40.38 54.75
CA ARG A 5 -30.18 -38.94 54.52
C ARG A 5 -28.77 -38.32 54.54
N VAL A 6 -28.33 -37.71 53.44
CA VAL A 6 -27.17 -36.80 53.47
C VAL A 6 -27.66 -35.38 53.21
N ARG A 7 -27.69 -34.60 54.29
CA ARG A 7 -27.74 -33.13 54.26
C ARG A 7 -26.35 -32.63 53.85
N GLY A 8 -26.26 -31.84 52.79
CA GLY A 8 -25.07 -31.08 52.44
C GLY A 8 -25.47 -29.69 51.99
N GLY A 9 -25.46 -28.72 52.92
CA GLY A 9 -25.64 -27.32 52.60
C GLY A 9 -24.45 -26.81 51.79
N PHE A 10 -24.71 -26.31 50.58
CA PHE A 10 -23.73 -25.57 49.80
C PHE A 10 -23.60 -24.16 50.38
N ILE A 11 -22.56 -23.93 51.18
CA ILE A 11 -22.09 -22.59 51.48
C ILE A 11 -21.31 -22.11 50.24
N THR A 12 -21.96 -21.28 49.43
CA THR A 12 -21.32 -20.54 48.35
C THR A 12 -20.45 -19.43 48.94
N THR A 13 -19.23 -19.77 49.38
CA THR A 13 -18.20 -18.75 49.54
C THR A 13 -17.75 -18.32 48.15
N SER A 14 -18.22 -17.15 47.70
CA SER A 14 -17.68 -16.47 46.52
C SER A 14 -16.23 -16.09 46.80
N ARG A 15 -15.30 -17.02 46.55
CA ARG A 15 -13.89 -16.68 46.45
C ARG A 15 -13.75 -15.77 45.23
N GLY A 16 -13.60 -14.47 45.49
CA GLY A 16 -13.15 -13.52 44.48
C GLY A 16 -11.83 -13.99 43.85
N PRO A 17 -11.46 -13.42 42.69
CA PRO A 17 -10.25 -13.83 41.98
C PRO A 17 -9.04 -13.77 42.94
N PRO A 18 -8.15 -14.78 42.89
CA PRO A 18 -6.99 -14.83 43.78
C PRO A 18 -6.16 -13.56 43.61
N LYS A 19 -6.01 -12.81 44.70
CA LYS A 19 -5.09 -11.67 44.76
C LYS A 19 -3.68 -12.24 44.63
N ILE A 20 -3.00 -11.91 43.52
CA ILE A 20 -1.56 -12.13 43.40
C ILE A 20 -0.92 -11.28 44.50
N THR A 21 -0.43 -11.91 45.57
CA THR A 21 0.34 -11.22 46.60
C THR A 21 1.76 -11.04 46.07
N PRO A 22 2.20 -9.82 45.71
CA PRO A 22 3.57 -9.60 45.29
C PRO A 22 4.52 -10.02 46.41
N ASN A 23 5.66 -10.59 46.03
CA ASN A 23 6.69 -11.02 46.99
C ASN A 23 7.02 -9.85 47.93
N PRO A 24 6.89 -9.99 49.27
CA PRO A 24 7.11 -8.90 50.22
C PRO A 24 8.49 -8.23 50.07
N LEU A 25 9.51 -8.99 49.67
CA LEU A 25 10.85 -8.46 49.40
C LEU A 25 10.86 -7.52 48.19
N ILE A 26 10.14 -7.89 47.11
CA ILE A 26 10.00 -7.05 45.92
C ILE A 26 9.24 -5.77 46.27
N VAL A 27 8.17 -5.87 47.07
CA VAL A 27 7.41 -4.70 47.53
C VAL A 27 8.26 -3.77 48.38
N ALA A 28 9.06 -4.31 49.31
CA ALA A 28 9.93 -3.53 50.18
C ALA A 28 11.03 -2.82 49.39
N GLN A 29 11.69 -3.52 48.45
CA GLN A 29 12.69 -2.92 47.57
C GLN A 29 12.10 -1.84 46.65
N ARG A 30 10.88 -2.02 46.14
CA ARG A 30 10.15 -0.99 45.38
C ARG A 30 9.98 0.29 46.17
N LYS A 31 9.54 0.16 47.42
CA LYS A 31 9.36 1.30 48.33
C LYS A 31 10.69 1.99 48.62
N LEU A 32 11.76 1.23 48.81
CA LEU A 32 13.10 1.79 49.03
C LEU A 32 13.59 2.63 47.84
N LEU A 33 13.24 2.21 46.62
CA LEU A 33 13.62 2.88 45.37
C LEU A 33 12.59 3.92 44.89
N ASN A 34 11.54 4.18 45.68
CA ASN A 34 10.43 5.08 45.35
C ASN A 34 9.77 4.80 43.98
N LEU A 35 9.71 3.53 43.56
CA LEU A 35 9.03 3.17 42.31
C LEU A 35 7.53 3.00 42.50
N LYS A 36 6.73 3.41 41.50
CA LYS A 36 5.28 3.18 41.49
C LYS A 36 4.94 1.69 41.57
N GLN A 37 3.79 1.30 42.11
CA GLN A 37 3.41 -0.13 42.10
C GLN A 37 3.06 -0.59 40.69
N PRO A 38 3.33 -1.85 40.31
CA PRO A 38 2.85 -2.41 39.05
C PRO A 38 1.32 -2.39 39.02
N PHE A 39 0.74 -2.15 37.85
CA PHE A 39 -0.71 -2.16 37.68
C PHE A 39 -1.10 -2.91 36.40
N GLU A 40 -2.31 -3.47 36.42
CA GLU A 40 -2.88 -4.16 35.26
C GLU A 40 -3.38 -3.14 34.23
N ILE A 41 -3.14 -3.43 32.96
CA ILE A 41 -3.68 -2.68 31.82
C ILE A 41 -5.17 -2.99 31.69
N LYS A 42 -6.04 -2.07 32.11
CA LYS A 42 -7.51 -2.19 31.99
C LYS A 42 -8.10 -1.05 31.17
N PHE A 43 -8.93 -1.39 30.19
CA PHE A 43 -9.52 -0.44 29.24
C PHE A 43 -11.04 -0.29 29.38
N ASP A 44 -11.69 -1.17 30.16
CA ASP A 44 -13.14 -1.19 30.40
C ASP A 44 -13.66 0.05 31.15
N THR A 45 -12.77 0.79 31.81
CA THR A 45 -13.05 1.91 32.71
C THR A 45 -12.12 3.09 32.43
N TRP A 46 -11.96 3.50 31.17
CA TRP A 46 -11.06 4.60 30.82
C TRP A 46 -11.53 5.95 31.42
N GLY A 47 -10.85 6.44 32.46
CA GLY A 47 -11.18 7.68 33.17
C GLY A 47 -10.52 7.75 34.56
N GLU A 48 -10.91 8.74 35.38
CA GLU A 48 -10.44 8.87 36.76
C GLU A 48 -10.73 7.60 37.59
N GLY A 49 -9.78 7.22 38.47
CA GLY A 49 -9.84 5.99 39.24
C GLY A 49 -9.29 4.75 38.52
N ASN A 50 -8.96 4.86 37.23
CA ASN A 50 -8.26 3.82 36.49
C ASN A 50 -6.75 4.08 36.49
N ALA A 51 -5.97 3.14 37.07
CA ALA A 51 -4.53 3.28 37.21
C ALA A 51 -3.78 3.47 35.88
N LEU A 52 -4.26 2.89 34.77
CA LEU A 52 -3.66 3.07 33.45
C LEU A 52 -3.90 4.48 32.92
N TYR A 53 -5.12 5.01 33.09
CA TYR A 53 -5.47 6.39 32.72
C TYR A 53 -4.67 7.40 33.54
N GLU A 54 -4.61 7.22 34.86
CA GLU A 54 -3.86 8.08 35.77
C GLU A 54 -2.36 8.05 35.45
N TRP A 55 -1.79 6.87 35.22
CA TRP A 55 -0.41 6.72 34.78
C TRP A 55 -0.15 7.49 33.48
N TYR A 56 -0.96 7.25 32.44
CA TYR A 56 -0.78 7.88 31.13
C TYR A 56 -0.86 9.41 31.20
N ASN A 57 -1.83 9.96 31.94
CA ASN A 57 -1.98 11.40 32.10
C ASN A 57 -0.94 12.02 33.04
N SER A 58 -0.30 11.23 33.89
CA SER A 58 0.81 11.68 34.74
C SER A 58 2.16 11.77 34.02
N LEU A 59 2.26 11.26 32.78
CA LEU A 59 3.50 11.33 32.01
C LEU A 59 3.76 12.76 31.54
N ALA A 60 4.78 13.40 32.13
CA ALA A 60 5.20 14.75 31.71
C ALA A 60 5.63 14.79 30.24
N ASP A 61 6.32 13.74 29.79
CA ASP A 61 6.71 13.54 28.40
C ASP A 61 6.33 12.10 27.98
N PRO A 62 5.20 11.91 27.26
CA PRO A 62 4.73 10.59 26.84
C PRO A 62 5.43 10.09 25.57
N TYR A 63 6.56 10.67 25.18
CA TYR A 63 7.36 10.20 24.05
C TYR A 63 8.38 9.14 24.47
N ILE A 64 8.43 8.05 23.72
CA ILE A 64 9.39 6.95 23.86
C ILE A 64 10.66 7.34 23.12
N GLN A 65 11.78 7.30 23.83
CA GLN A 65 13.12 7.46 23.26
C GLN A 65 13.68 6.11 22.80
N THR A 66 13.52 5.07 23.62
CA THR A 66 14.10 3.75 23.37
C THR A 66 13.09 2.66 23.72
N MET A 67 13.03 1.62 22.91
CA MET A 67 12.25 0.40 23.16
C MET A 67 13.15 -0.82 23.00
N GLN A 68 13.06 -1.78 23.93
CA GLN A 68 13.82 -3.01 23.90
C GLN A 68 12.89 -4.22 24.03
N LEU A 69 13.11 -5.22 23.18
CA LEU A 69 12.65 -6.58 23.41
C LEU A 69 13.67 -7.29 24.28
N ARG A 70 13.25 -7.73 25.46
CA ARG A 70 14.13 -8.39 26.43
C ARG A 70 13.65 -9.79 26.78
N LYS A 71 14.59 -10.67 27.09
CA LYS A 71 14.36 -12.07 27.45
C LYS A 71 15.05 -12.44 28.75
N GLU A 72 14.31 -12.89 29.75
CA GLU A 72 14.88 -13.34 31.03
C GLU A 72 15.70 -14.62 30.86
N ARG A 73 16.84 -14.71 31.57
CA ARG A 73 17.75 -15.87 31.55
C ARG A 73 17.35 -16.97 32.54
N LYS A 74 16.38 -16.72 33.41
CA LYS A 74 16.06 -17.62 34.53
C LYS A 74 15.21 -18.80 34.06
N LYS A 75 15.78 -20.01 34.12
CA LYS A 75 15.03 -21.27 33.93
C LYS A 75 13.88 -21.40 34.97
N PRO A 76 12.76 -22.07 34.63
CA PRO A 76 12.51 -22.86 33.41
C PRO A 76 11.84 -22.09 32.27
N VAL A 77 11.47 -20.81 32.46
CA VAL A 77 10.74 -20.03 31.45
C VAL A 77 11.51 -18.76 31.11
N PHE A 78 12.01 -18.67 29.88
CA PHE A 78 12.70 -17.50 29.36
C PHE A 78 11.69 -16.41 28.95
N HIS A 79 11.11 -15.74 29.94
CA HIS A 79 10.04 -14.76 29.72
C HIS A 79 10.50 -13.60 28.82
N GLU A 80 9.67 -13.23 27.83
CA GLU A 80 9.89 -12.07 26.97
C GLU A 80 8.97 -10.90 27.35
N PHE A 81 9.55 -9.70 27.38
CA PHE A 81 8.87 -8.47 27.75
C PHE A 81 9.42 -7.27 26.98
N ILE A 82 8.67 -6.17 27.01
CA ILE A 82 9.11 -4.88 26.46
C ILE A 82 9.60 -3.98 27.59
N ALA A 83 10.78 -3.40 27.41
CA ALA A 83 11.25 -2.28 28.23
C ALA A 83 11.30 -1.00 27.39
N ILE A 84 10.74 0.09 27.89
CA ILE A 84 10.77 1.40 27.24
C ILE A 84 11.44 2.42 28.13
N ARG A 85 12.13 3.38 27.51
CA ARG A 85 12.62 4.60 28.14
C ARG A 85 11.92 5.78 27.50
N LEU A 86 11.27 6.61 28.31
CA LEU A 86 10.65 7.85 27.87
C LEU A 86 11.70 8.95 27.73
N LYS A 87 11.42 9.96 26.90
CA LYS A 87 12.28 11.16 26.77
C LYS A 87 12.41 11.93 28.08
N GLY A 88 11.40 11.85 28.95
CA GLY A 88 11.45 12.33 30.34
C GLY A 88 12.33 11.50 31.29
N GLY A 89 13.06 10.50 30.79
CA GLY A 89 14.06 9.71 31.54
C GLY A 89 13.53 8.49 32.31
N THR A 90 12.21 8.40 32.53
CA THR A 90 11.62 7.24 33.22
C THR A 90 11.65 5.98 32.36
N CYS A 91 11.82 4.82 33.00
CA CYS A 91 11.84 3.52 32.33
C CYS A 91 10.68 2.65 32.80
N TRP A 92 10.06 1.93 31.86
CA TRP A 92 8.87 1.12 32.10
C TRP A 92 9.00 -0.25 31.46
N ARG A 93 8.55 -1.27 32.17
CA ARG A 93 8.41 -2.65 31.73
C ARG A 93 6.94 -2.92 31.41
N ILE A 94 6.69 -3.53 30.26
CA ILE A 94 5.36 -3.89 29.77
C ILE A 94 5.39 -5.36 29.37
N GLU A 95 4.45 -6.13 29.90
CA GLU A 95 4.50 -7.58 29.75
C GLU A 95 3.14 -8.25 29.96
N ARG A 96 3.10 -9.54 29.63
CA ARG A 96 1.93 -10.41 29.74
C ARG A 96 2.22 -11.59 30.65
N TRP A 97 1.44 -11.72 31.72
CA TRP A 97 1.48 -12.80 32.69
C TRP A 97 0.26 -13.72 32.63
N GLN A 98 0.45 -14.91 33.19
CA GLN A 98 -0.64 -15.77 33.66
C GLN A 98 -0.69 -15.70 35.20
N PRO A 99 -1.81 -15.31 35.82
CA PRO A 99 -1.95 -15.07 37.27
C PRO A 99 -1.62 -16.24 38.22
N ASN A 100 -1.43 -17.46 37.72
CA ASN A 100 -1.54 -18.68 38.54
C ASN A 100 -0.29 -19.56 38.53
N THR A 101 0.88 -18.97 38.80
CA THR A 101 2.17 -19.63 38.52
C THR A 101 3.02 -19.93 39.75
N LEU A 102 2.59 -20.92 40.55
CA LEU A 102 3.52 -21.75 41.35
C LEU A 102 3.29 -23.26 41.22
N VAL A 103 2.08 -23.75 40.90
CA VAL A 103 1.80 -25.21 41.00
C VAL A 103 1.54 -25.92 39.66
N ASN A 104 1.28 -25.21 38.56
CA ASN A 104 0.73 -25.88 37.36
C ASN A 104 1.39 -25.48 36.03
N ARG A 105 2.70 -25.25 36.03
CA ARG A 105 3.47 -24.91 34.81
C ARG A 105 3.72 -26.11 33.87
N LEU A 106 3.27 -27.33 34.21
CA LEU A 106 3.57 -28.53 33.41
C LEU A 106 2.35 -29.31 32.88
N PHE A 107 1.11 -29.08 33.32
CA PHE A 107 0.04 -30.06 33.04
C PHE A 107 -1.41 -29.52 33.01
N ILE A 108 -1.67 -28.29 32.55
CA ILE A 108 -3.07 -27.85 32.41
C ILE A 108 -3.53 -27.95 30.95
N SER A 109 -4.29 -29.00 30.66
CA SER A 109 -5.07 -29.14 29.44
C SER A 109 -6.09 -28.00 29.31
N ARG A 110 -6.32 -27.53 28.08
CA ARG A 110 -7.20 -26.40 27.72
C ARG A 110 -8.69 -26.57 28.10
N LEU A 111 -9.09 -27.59 28.85
CA LEU A 111 -10.50 -27.97 28.99
C LEU A 111 -11.07 -27.88 30.42
N SER A 112 -10.24 -27.79 31.46
CA SER A 112 -10.72 -27.91 32.84
C SER A 112 -10.74 -26.62 33.67
N GLN A 113 -10.21 -25.49 33.17
CA GLN A 113 -10.24 -24.21 33.89
C GLN A 113 -11.39 -23.29 33.48
N PRO A 114 -11.99 -22.54 34.42
CA PRO A 114 -12.93 -21.45 34.13
C PRO A 114 -12.38 -20.45 33.11
N VAL A 115 -13.26 -19.86 32.30
CA VAL A 115 -12.88 -18.88 31.26
C VAL A 115 -12.16 -17.66 31.86
N SER A 116 -12.53 -17.25 33.09
CA SER A 116 -11.88 -16.16 33.84
C SER A 116 -10.39 -16.41 34.08
N ASP A 117 -10.00 -17.67 34.29
CA ASP A 117 -8.64 -18.06 34.68
C ASP A 117 -7.70 -18.18 33.48
N ARG A 118 -8.25 -17.98 32.27
CA ARG A 118 -7.54 -18.01 30.99
C ARG A 118 -7.29 -16.62 30.42
N LEU A 119 -7.85 -15.56 31.02
CA LEU A 119 -7.61 -14.20 30.56
C LEU A 119 -6.14 -13.82 30.77
N ALA A 120 -5.55 -13.18 29.76
CA ALA A 120 -4.20 -12.67 29.87
C ALA A 120 -4.15 -11.46 30.81
N TYR A 121 -3.14 -11.43 31.69
CA TYR A 121 -2.87 -10.30 32.56
C TYR A 121 -1.73 -9.48 31.98
N ASP A 122 -2.05 -8.33 31.40
CA ASP A 122 -1.07 -7.42 30.84
C ASP A 122 -0.76 -6.33 31.87
N THR A 123 0.51 -6.05 32.14
CA THR A 123 0.93 -5.16 33.23
C THR A 123 1.92 -4.10 32.76
N VAL A 124 1.91 -2.95 33.45
CA VAL A 124 2.93 -1.90 33.34
C VAL A 124 3.61 -1.74 34.69
N GLU A 125 4.93 -1.68 34.67
CA GLU A 125 5.77 -1.59 35.86
C GLU A 125 6.87 -0.55 35.66
N GLU A 126 7.06 0.37 36.60
CA GLU A 126 8.22 1.26 36.59
C GLU A 126 9.50 0.50 36.95
N VAL A 127 10.58 0.76 36.23
CA VAL A 127 11.91 0.16 36.46
C VAL A 127 12.99 1.24 36.51
N THR A 128 14.07 0.98 37.22
CA THR A 128 15.17 1.97 37.39
C THR A 128 15.99 2.20 36.12
N SER A 129 16.03 1.22 35.22
CA SER A 129 16.72 1.31 33.94
C SER A 129 16.22 0.23 32.96
N LEU A 130 16.59 0.36 31.70
CA LEU A 130 16.33 -0.67 30.68
C LEU A 130 16.99 -2.02 30.98
N GLU A 131 18.08 -2.04 31.78
CA GLU A 131 18.80 -3.25 32.16
C GLU A 131 18.36 -3.81 33.52
N SER A 132 17.29 -3.26 34.10
CA SER A 132 16.77 -3.65 35.39
C SER A 132 16.56 -5.17 35.50
N THR A 133 17.12 -5.78 36.55
CA THR A 133 17.18 -7.24 36.77
C THR A 133 16.08 -7.78 37.68
N TRP A 134 15.00 -7.03 37.86
CA TRP A 134 14.03 -7.27 38.95
C TRP A 134 13.28 -8.61 38.84
N GLY A 135 13.06 -9.12 37.62
CA GLY A 135 12.54 -10.48 37.37
C GLY A 135 13.64 -11.54 37.17
N GLY A 136 14.90 -11.12 37.18
CA GLY A 136 16.07 -11.91 36.81
C GLY A 136 16.96 -11.16 35.82
N LYS A 137 18.18 -11.66 35.61
CA LYS A 137 19.04 -11.17 34.52
C LYS A 137 18.30 -11.40 33.20
N SER A 138 18.31 -10.41 32.32
CA SER A 138 17.69 -10.49 31.00
C SER A 138 18.65 -10.04 29.91
N ASP A 139 18.49 -10.62 28.73
CA ASP A 139 19.17 -10.22 27.50
C ASP A 139 18.32 -9.24 26.73
N CYS A 140 18.92 -8.17 26.22
CA CYS A 140 18.31 -7.37 25.17
C CYS A 140 18.47 -8.13 23.86
N LEU A 141 17.37 -8.47 23.19
CA LEU A 141 17.37 -9.14 21.89
C LEU A 141 17.33 -8.12 20.74
N VAL A 142 16.49 -7.10 20.90
CA VAL A 142 16.31 -6.02 19.93
C VAL A 142 16.21 -4.70 20.69
N GLU A 143 16.87 -3.67 20.19
CA GLU A 143 16.77 -2.30 20.69
C GLU A 143 16.43 -1.37 19.52
N PHE A 144 15.41 -0.55 19.72
CA PHE A 144 15.07 0.57 18.85
C PHE A 144 15.35 1.88 19.56
N GLU A 145 16.06 2.76 18.87
CA GLU A 145 16.25 4.14 19.27
C GLU A 145 15.52 5.01 18.25
N PHE A 146 14.47 5.71 18.70
CA PHE A 146 13.56 6.41 17.79
C PHE A 146 14.09 7.81 17.46
N ASN A 147 14.23 8.09 16.16
CA ASN A 147 14.58 9.40 15.63
C ASN A 147 13.33 10.30 15.50
N VAL A 148 12.15 9.69 15.53
CA VAL A 148 10.84 10.37 15.51
C VAL A 148 10.15 10.34 16.87
N ASN A 149 9.16 11.22 17.07
CA ASN A 149 8.42 11.30 18.33
C ASN A 149 7.38 10.18 18.47
N VAL A 150 7.74 9.05 19.07
CA VAL A 150 6.81 7.91 19.30
C VAL A 150 6.07 8.07 20.62
N ARG A 151 4.74 8.07 20.64
CA ARG A 151 3.93 8.23 21.85
C ARG A 151 3.62 6.89 22.51
N VAL A 152 3.61 6.86 23.84
CA VAL A 152 3.06 5.75 24.65
C VAL A 152 1.62 5.39 24.25
N GLY A 153 0.85 6.35 23.73
CA GLY A 153 -0.50 6.08 23.23
C GLY A 153 -0.58 5.04 22.12
N LEU A 154 0.46 4.91 21.27
CA LEU A 154 0.54 3.86 20.25
C LEU A 154 0.61 2.47 20.89
N ILE A 155 1.49 2.30 21.88
CA ILE A 155 1.63 1.08 22.67
C ILE A 155 0.28 0.69 23.29
N LEU A 156 -0.43 1.65 23.90
CA LEU A 156 -1.71 1.37 24.53
C LEU A 156 -2.80 0.96 23.54
N ARG A 157 -2.83 1.54 22.34
CA ARG A 157 -3.74 1.10 21.27
C ARG A 157 -3.44 -0.33 20.83
N ILE A 158 -2.17 -0.71 20.72
CA ILE A 158 -1.78 -2.08 20.37
C ILE A 158 -2.21 -3.05 21.48
N CYS A 159 -1.93 -2.73 22.75
CA CYS A 159 -2.39 -3.53 23.90
C CYS A 159 -3.91 -3.66 23.93
N HIS A 160 -4.65 -2.58 23.64
CA HIS A 160 -6.11 -2.58 23.56
C HIS A 160 -6.61 -3.52 22.44
N ALA A 161 -5.99 -3.47 21.26
CA ALA A 161 -6.34 -4.35 20.15
C ALA A 161 -6.09 -5.83 20.51
N ILE A 162 -4.95 -6.15 21.12
CA ILE A 162 -4.62 -7.51 21.57
C ILE A 162 -5.63 -8.00 22.63
N LYS A 163 -5.94 -7.17 23.64
CA LYS A 163 -6.83 -7.52 24.75
C LYS A 163 -8.29 -7.70 24.32
N ASN A 164 -8.72 -7.08 23.23
CA ASN A 164 -10.07 -7.24 22.67
C ASN A 164 -10.15 -8.29 21.55
N HIS A 165 -9.01 -8.73 21.00
CA HIS A 165 -9.00 -9.73 19.95
C HIS A 165 -9.58 -11.07 20.46
N GLN A 166 -10.48 -11.67 19.68
CA GLN A 166 -11.25 -12.86 20.10
C GLN A 166 -10.39 -14.02 20.61
N LYS A 167 -9.22 -14.21 20.01
CA LYS A 167 -8.27 -15.27 20.40
C LYS A 167 -7.18 -14.77 21.36
N ALA A 168 -6.65 -13.56 21.13
CA ALA A 168 -5.43 -13.09 21.82
C ALA A 168 -5.70 -12.45 23.19
N LYS A 169 -6.98 -12.27 23.56
CA LYS A 169 -7.40 -11.90 24.92
C LYS A 169 -7.15 -12.99 25.96
N PHE A 170 -6.98 -14.24 25.50
CA PHE A 170 -6.67 -15.38 26.36
C PHE A 170 -5.17 -15.67 26.34
N TYR A 171 -4.61 -15.96 27.51
CA TYR A 171 -3.27 -16.51 27.61
C TYR A 171 -3.31 -17.97 27.18
N THR A 172 -2.52 -18.33 26.17
CA THR A 172 -2.29 -19.72 25.79
C THR A 172 -0.80 -19.97 25.73
N VAL A 173 -0.33 -21.07 26.32
CA VAL A 173 1.09 -21.44 26.32
C VAL A 173 1.62 -21.55 24.89
N GLU A 174 0.79 -22.01 23.96
CA GLU A 174 1.18 -22.26 22.56
C GLU A 174 1.18 -21.00 21.68
N ASN A 175 0.17 -20.10 21.77
CA ASN A 175 -0.07 -19.11 20.71
C ASN A 175 -0.12 -17.64 21.16
N TYR A 176 -0.49 -17.34 22.41
CA TYR A 176 -0.78 -15.96 22.86
C TYR A 176 -0.15 -15.67 24.24
N ASN A 177 1.03 -16.23 24.46
CA ASN A 177 1.83 -16.08 25.68
C ASN A 177 2.64 -14.76 25.67
N CYS A 178 3.60 -14.65 26.59
CA CYS A 178 4.51 -13.51 26.68
C CYS A 178 5.35 -13.24 25.42
N TYR A 179 5.79 -14.27 24.70
CA TYR A 179 6.54 -14.14 23.44
C TYR A 179 5.68 -13.45 22.38
N PHE A 180 4.47 -13.96 22.14
CA PHE A 180 3.54 -13.34 21.20
C PHE A 180 3.28 -11.87 21.56
N PHE A 181 2.98 -11.59 22.83
CA PHE A 181 2.65 -10.23 23.26
C PHE A 181 3.81 -9.26 23.07
N ALA A 182 5.01 -9.61 23.54
CA ALA A 182 6.17 -8.73 23.44
C ALA A 182 6.58 -8.49 21.99
N GLN A 183 6.63 -9.55 21.17
CA GLN A 183 7.00 -9.45 19.75
C GLN A 183 5.94 -8.72 18.91
N ALA A 184 4.65 -8.97 19.16
CA ALA A 184 3.57 -8.23 18.50
C ALA A 184 3.60 -6.75 18.88
N LEU A 185 3.84 -6.42 20.15
CA LEU A 185 3.94 -5.04 20.60
C LEU A 185 5.12 -4.33 19.93
N LEU A 186 6.28 -4.99 19.86
CA LEU A 186 7.47 -4.51 19.14
C LEU A 186 7.16 -4.22 17.67
N LEU A 187 6.67 -5.22 16.94
CA LEU A 187 6.42 -5.12 15.51
C LEU A 187 5.35 -4.08 15.17
N CYS A 188 4.20 -4.11 15.86
CA CYS A 188 3.13 -3.14 15.61
C CYS A 188 3.57 -1.70 15.94
N THR A 189 4.49 -1.51 16.88
CA THR A 189 5.07 -0.18 17.15
C THR A 189 5.88 0.29 15.96
N VAL A 190 6.78 -0.56 15.43
CA VAL A 190 7.59 -0.27 14.24
C VAL A 190 6.71 0.07 13.04
N CYS A 191 5.69 -0.73 12.76
CA CYS A 191 4.74 -0.47 11.67
C CYS A 191 3.89 0.79 11.91
N GLY A 192 3.60 1.14 13.17
CA GLY A 192 2.79 2.31 13.51
C GLY A 192 3.54 3.64 13.43
N ILE A 193 4.88 3.61 13.46
CA ILE A 193 5.73 4.81 13.39
C ILE A 193 6.38 5.00 12.03
N SER A 194 6.66 3.90 11.32
CA SER A 194 7.06 3.97 9.92
C SER A 194 5.85 4.27 9.07
N ASP A 195 6.05 4.95 7.96
CA ASP A 195 5.06 5.04 6.90
C ASP A 195 5.03 3.69 6.16
N TRP A 196 4.59 2.65 6.88
CA TRP A 196 4.48 1.29 6.36
C TRP A 196 3.52 1.21 5.16
N THR A 197 2.63 2.21 5.03
CA THR A 197 1.73 2.37 3.90
C THR A 197 2.38 3.01 2.67
N GLY A 198 3.50 3.73 2.83
CA GLY A 198 4.32 4.26 1.74
C GLY A 198 3.76 5.51 1.06
N VAL A 199 3.17 6.44 1.80
CA VAL A 199 2.55 7.65 1.25
C VAL A 199 2.98 8.93 2.00
N GLY A 200 4.17 9.43 1.71
CA GLY A 200 4.49 10.84 1.90
C GLY A 200 5.98 11.16 1.93
N GLU A 201 6.43 11.98 0.97
CA GLU A 201 7.72 12.66 1.05
C GLU A 201 7.88 13.49 2.33
N PRO A 202 9.10 13.62 2.86
CA PRO A 202 9.37 14.35 4.09
C PRO A 202 9.22 15.86 3.85
N GLY A 203 8.15 16.44 4.38
CA GLY A 203 7.93 17.88 4.41
C GLY A 203 7.22 18.30 5.70
N GLU A 204 7.72 19.34 6.36
CA GLU A 204 7.34 19.81 7.71
C GLU A 204 5.85 20.17 7.93
N ARG A 205 4.99 20.03 6.91
CA ARG A 205 3.52 20.10 7.03
C ARG A 205 2.86 18.78 7.46
N GLU A 206 3.64 17.84 7.99
CA GLU A 206 3.22 16.51 8.45
C GLU A 206 2.30 16.47 9.70
N ARG A 207 1.68 17.58 10.11
CA ARG A 207 0.66 17.57 11.18
C ARG A 207 -0.72 18.10 10.76
N SER A 208 -0.89 18.54 9.51
CA SER A 208 -2.18 18.98 8.96
C SER A 208 -2.63 18.17 7.73
N GLY A 209 -1.93 17.09 7.37
CA GLY A 209 -2.37 16.17 6.33
C GLY A 209 -3.55 15.30 6.76
N LEU A 210 -4.31 14.79 5.79
CA LEU A 210 -5.46 13.87 5.95
C LEU A 210 -5.14 12.55 6.70
N TRP A 211 -3.89 12.35 7.13
CA TRP A 211 -3.39 11.16 7.78
C TRP A 211 -3.33 11.35 9.31
N LYS A 212 -4.22 10.71 10.07
CA LYS A 212 -3.99 10.53 11.51
C LYS A 212 -3.03 9.35 11.69
N SER A 213 -1.78 9.63 12.05
CA SER A 213 -0.85 8.59 12.47
C SER A 213 -1.45 7.86 13.68
N PRO A 214 -1.32 6.51 13.79
CA PRO A 214 -1.67 5.80 15.01
C PRO A 214 -0.75 6.17 16.17
N ASN A 215 0.18 7.10 15.96
CA ASN A 215 1.00 7.79 16.92
C ASN A 215 0.35 9.11 17.43
N ALA A 216 -0.93 9.06 17.80
CA ALA A 216 -1.70 10.19 18.34
C ALA A 216 -1.87 10.11 19.87
N PRO A 217 -2.30 11.18 20.56
CA PRO A 217 -2.77 11.07 21.94
C PRO A 217 -3.93 10.06 22.07
N VAL A 218 -4.10 9.50 23.27
CA VAL A 218 -5.25 8.64 23.58
C VAL A 218 -6.39 9.52 24.10
N PHE A 219 -7.48 9.62 23.35
CA PHE A 219 -8.66 10.39 23.76
C PHE A 219 -9.76 9.48 24.33
N ASN A 220 -10.00 8.32 23.70
CA ASN A 220 -11.00 7.35 24.16
C ASN A 220 -10.77 5.97 23.49
N PHE A 221 -10.91 4.87 24.25
CA PHE A 221 -10.86 3.49 23.76
C PHE A 221 -12.24 2.90 23.41
N THR A 222 -13.35 3.55 23.77
CA THR A 222 -14.71 3.03 23.50
C THR A 222 -15.17 3.24 22.06
N GLN A 223 -14.53 4.14 21.31
CA GLN A 223 -14.76 4.27 19.88
C GLN A 223 -13.85 3.29 19.14
N SER A 224 -14.45 2.44 18.30
CA SER A 224 -13.72 1.58 17.37
C SER A 224 -12.92 2.47 16.41
N GLN A 225 -11.66 2.73 16.76
CA GLN A 225 -10.71 3.34 15.85
C GLN A 225 -10.24 2.24 14.90
N ASP A 226 -10.95 2.05 13.79
CA ASP A 226 -10.29 1.52 12.61
C ASP A 226 -9.07 2.41 12.37
N LEU A 227 -7.89 1.83 12.09
CA LEU A 227 -6.69 2.57 11.70
C LEU A 227 -6.93 3.42 10.43
N GLY A 228 -8.10 3.27 9.81
CA GLY A 228 -8.59 4.05 8.69
C GLY A 228 -8.01 3.56 7.37
N ASN A 229 -7.30 2.44 7.40
CA ASN A 229 -6.56 1.91 6.26
C ASN A 229 -7.49 1.65 5.07
N LYS A 230 -8.72 1.19 5.31
CA LYS A 230 -9.71 0.92 4.26
C LYS A 230 -10.18 2.18 3.54
N SER A 231 -10.57 3.23 4.28
CA SER A 231 -10.96 4.53 3.68
C SER A 231 -9.77 5.23 3.01
N ARG A 232 -8.55 5.04 3.52
CA ARG A 232 -7.30 5.60 2.97
C ARG A 232 -6.88 4.93 1.66
N LEU A 233 -6.96 3.60 1.59
CA LEU A 233 -6.78 2.82 0.36
C LEU A 233 -7.70 3.31 -0.77
N ALA A 234 -8.93 3.71 -0.44
CA ALA A 234 -9.88 4.20 -1.42
C ALA A 234 -9.50 5.58 -2.03
N THR A 235 -8.66 6.35 -1.35
CA THR A 235 -8.23 7.69 -1.81
C THR A 235 -6.86 7.73 -2.49
N PHE A 236 -6.11 6.63 -2.43
CA PHE A 236 -4.78 6.54 -3.01
C PHE A 236 -4.82 6.62 -4.54
N ARG A 237 -3.95 7.43 -5.14
CA ARG A 237 -3.76 7.52 -6.59
C ARG A 237 -2.28 7.37 -6.92
N TRP A 238 -1.92 6.30 -7.61
CA TRP A 238 -0.61 6.19 -8.25
C TRP A 238 -0.68 6.84 -9.63
N ASN A 239 0.30 7.68 -9.95
CA ASN A 239 0.41 8.32 -11.25
C ASN A 239 1.78 7.95 -11.85
N PRO A 240 1.91 6.77 -12.49
CA PRO A 240 3.16 6.39 -13.12
C PRO A 240 3.50 7.37 -14.25
N SER A 241 4.77 7.78 -14.33
CA SER A 241 5.31 8.58 -15.43
C SER A 241 5.57 7.75 -16.69
N ASP A 242 5.49 6.43 -16.58
CA ASP A 242 5.81 5.50 -17.64
C ASP A 242 4.78 5.58 -18.78
N ASN A 243 5.29 5.42 -20.00
CA ASN A 243 4.52 5.45 -21.23
C ASN A 243 4.61 4.08 -21.91
N LEU A 244 3.59 3.76 -22.70
CA LEU A 244 3.61 2.56 -23.52
C LEU A 244 4.63 2.74 -24.65
N ASP A 245 5.68 1.93 -24.66
CA ASP A 245 6.66 1.91 -25.75
C ASP A 245 6.08 1.14 -26.95
N GLN A 246 5.43 1.86 -27.87
CA GLN A 246 4.85 1.33 -29.11
C GLN A 246 5.32 2.15 -30.31
N ASN A 247 5.83 1.47 -31.34
CA ASN A 247 6.29 2.09 -32.57
C ASN A 247 5.13 2.27 -33.57
N TRP A 248 4.80 3.52 -33.88
CA TRP A 248 3.74 3.90 -34.83
C TRP A 248 4.24 4.31 -36.22
N ASP A 249 5.52 4.14 -36.53
CA ASP A 249 6.13 4.61 -37.78
C ASP A 249 5.56 3.93 -39.04
N GLN A 250 4.94 2.76 -38.87
CA GLN A 250 4.24 2.09 -39.96
C GLN A 250 3.05 2.92 -40.48
N LEU A 251 2.36 3.71 -39.63
CA LEU A 251 1.28 4.61 -40.07
C LEU A 251 1.77 5.60 -41.13
N SER A 252 2.94 6.20 -40.90
CA SER A 252 3.55 7.15 -41.85
C SER A 252 3.96 6.47 -43.15
N ARG A 253 4.29 5.17 -43.12
CA ARG A 253 4.67 4.43 -44.33
C ARG A 253 3.47 4.12 -45.23
N LEU A 254 2.30 3.87 -44.64
CA LEU A 254 1.08 3.58 -45.39
C LEU A 254 0.68 4.74 -46.30
N SER A 255 0.92 5.99 -45.89
CA SER A 255 0.58 7.15 -46.72
C SER A 255 1.49 7.40 -47.90
N ASN A 256 2.69 6.79 -47.96
CA ASN A 256 3.66 7.11 -49.02
C ASN A 256 3.09 6.88 -50.41
N ALA A 257 2.35 5.77 -50.63
CA ALA A 257 1.75 5.47 -51.91
C ALA A 257 0.70 6.53 -52.32
N LEU A 258 -0.12 6.97 -51.36
CA LEU A 258 -1.15 7.98 -51.59
C LEU A 258 -0.54 9.37 -51.83
N VAL A 259 0.46 9.76 -51.04
CA VAL A 259 1.22 11.01 -51.25
C VAL A 259 1.83 11.00 -52.64
N HIS A 260 2.48 9.91 -53.06
CA HIS A 260 3.10 9.84 -54.37
C HIS A 260 2.09 9.82 -55.53
N ALA A 261 0.90 9.28 -55.33
CA ALA A 261 -0.14 9.26 -56.35
C ALA A 261 -0.74 10.65 -56.63
N SER A 262 -0.70 11.59 -55.67
CA SER A 262 -1.32 12.91 -55.79
C SER A 262 -0.28 14.04 -55.74
N PRO A 263 -0.03 14.76 -56.85
CA PRO A 263 0.86 15.92 -56.87
C PRO A 263 0.49 16.98 -55.83
N LEU A 264 -0.81 17.12 -55.58
CA LEU A 264 -1.37 18.01 -54.58
C LEU A 264 -0.89 17.63 -53.17
N LEU A 265 -0.96 16.34 -52.80
CA LEU A 265 -0.44 15.85 -51.52
C LEU A 265 1.08 15.98 -51.43
N GLN A 266 1.81 15.69 -52.50
CA GLN A 266 3.26 15.89 -52.52
C GLN A 266 3.61 17.34 -52.19
N HIS A 267 2.92 18.32 -52.78
CA HIS A 267 3.15 19.72 -52.44
C HIS A 267 2.75 20.09 -51.03
N ALA A 268 1.58 19.63 -50.56
CA ALA A 268 1.16 19.88 -49.18
C ALA A 268 2.22 19.44 -48.18
N ASP A 269 2.86 18.30 -48.43
CA ASP A 269 3.88 17.71 -47.56
C ASP A 269 5.26 18.39 -47.67
N HIS A 270 5.53 19.18 -48.71
CA HIS A 270 6.81 19.89 -48.90
C HIS A 270 6.69 21.42 -48.78
N CYS A 271 5.47 21.95 -48.69
CA CYS A 271 5.21 23.39 -48.66
C CYS A 271 5.08 23.90 -47.23
N ASN A 272 6.03 24.72 -46.77
CA ASN A 272 5.98 25.33 -45.42
C ASN A 272 4.66 26.08 -45.16
N HIS A 273 4.07 26.70 -46.19
CA HIS A 273 2.78 27.39 -46.05
C HIS A 273 1.60 26.44 -45.81
N CYS A 274 1.65 25.21 -46.32
CA CYS A 274 0.65 24.17 -46.06
C CYS A 274 0.88 23.49 -44.71
N ILE A 275 2.16 23.32 -44.32
CA ILE A 275 2.55 22.71 -43.04
C ILE A 275 2.20 23.62 -41.86
N GLU A 276 2.40 24.94 -42.00
CA GLU A 276 2.21 25.92 -40.91
C GLU A 276 0.79 26.53 -40.87
N SER A 277 -0.02 26.33 -41.92
CA SER A 277 -1.36 26.93 -42.00
C SER A 277 -2.34 26.30 -41.01
N GLN A 278 -2.93 27.12 -40.15
CA GLN A 278 -4.02 26.73 -39.24
C GLN A 278 -5.43 27.02 -39.81
N SER A 279 -5.53 27.50 -41.06
CA SER A 279 -6.84 27.78 -41.68
C SER A 279 -7.60 26.47 -41.95
N ASP A 280 -8.87 26.44 -41.54
CA ASP A 280 -9.78 25.32 -41.82
C ASP A 280 -10.14 25.19 -43.31
N HIS A 281 -9.85 26.21 -44.12
CA HIS A 281 -10.18 26.26 -45.54
C HIS A 281 -9.00 25.96 -46.47
N ARG A 282 -7.78 25.89 -45.93
CA ARG A 282 -6.54 25.75 -46.70
C ARG A 282 -6.05 24.31 -46.70
N GLN A 283 -5.41 23.92 -47.79
CA GLN A 283 -4.82 22.60 -47.98
C GLN A 283 -3.86 22.20 -46.84
N ARG A 284 -4.16 21.08 -46.16
CA ARG A 284 -3.35 20.51 -45.07
C ARG A 284 -2.41 19.41 -45.58
N SER A 285 -1.29 19.21 -44.90
CA SER A 285 -0.37 18.09 -45.15
C SER A 285 -0.95 16.77 -44.63
N LEU A 286 -0.90 15.72 -45.46
CA LEU A 286 -1.29 14.36 -45.05
C LEU A 286 -0.34 13.85 -43.95
N SER A 287 0.96 14.13 -44.08
CA SER A 287 1.95 13.81 -43.06
C SER A 287 1.63 14.47 -41.70
N SER A 288 1.16 15.73 -41.69
CA SER A 288 0.71 16.40 -40.46
C SER A 288 -0.50 15.71 -39.83
N GLU A 289 -1.50 15.35 -40.63
CA GLU A 289 -2.71 14.68 -40.15
C GLU A 289 -2.43 13.27 -39.60
N ILE A 290 -1.50 12.54 -40.21
CA ILE A 290 -1.04 11.23 -39.71
C ILE A 290 -0.26 11.38 -38.40
N ASN A 291 0.59 12.39 -38.29
CA ASN A 291 1.28 12.69 -37.03
C ASN A 291 0.31 13.08 -35.92
N ARG A 292 -0.75 13.83 -36.25
CA ARG A 292 -1.85 14.13 -35.32
C ARG A 292 -2.53 12.85 -34.85
N LEU A 293 -2.90 11.95 -35.77
CA LEU A 293 -3.47 10.65 -35.40
C LEU A 293 -2.50 9.85 -34.51
N LYS A 294 -1.23 9.74 -34.89
CA LYS A 294 -0.19 9.05 -34.10
C LYS A 294 -0.16 9.57 -32.66
N HIS A 295 -0.16 10.88 -32.47
CA HIS A 295 -0.17 11.48 -31.14
C HIS A 295 -1.45 11.13 -30.36
N GLU A 296 -2.62 11.22 -30.99
CA GLU A 296 -3.90 10.84 -30.37
C GLU A 296 -3.98 9.36 -29.98
N LEU A 297 -3.37 8.46 -30.76
CA LEU A 297 -3.30 7.03 -30.44
C LEU A 297 -2.32 6.75 -29.31
N VAL A 298 -1.16 7.40 -29.30
CA VAL A 298 -0.17 7.30 -28.22
C VAL A 298 -0.76 7.77 -26.89
N GLU A 299 -1.41 8.94 -26.87
CA GLU A 299 -2.03 9.46 -25.64
C GLU A 299 -3.16 8.56 -25.14
N TYR A 300 -3.99 8.01 -26.03
CA TYR A 300 -5.01 7.03 -25.66
C TYR A 300 -4.38 5.82 -24.93
N TRP A 301 -3.36 5.21 -25.53
CA TRP A 301 -2.73 4.01 -24.96
C TRP A 301 -1.92 4.31 -23.70
N ASN A 302 -1.27 5.47 -23.61
CA ASN A 302 -0.62 5.91 -22.38
C ASN A 302 -1.64 6.07 -21.24
N SER A 303 -2.81 6.64 -21.52
CA SER A 303 -3.89 6.76 -20.52
C SER A 303 -4.34 5.38 -20.03
N ILE A 304 -4.58 4.44 -20.96
CA ILE A 304 -4.98 3.06 -20.63
C ILE A 304 -3.89 2.34 -19.83
N TYR A 305 -2.63 2.45 -20.24
CA TYR A 305 -1.48 1.85 -19.56
C TYR A 305 -1.40 2.32 -18.10
N ARG A 306 -1.47 3.64 -17.88
CA ARG A 306 -1.45 4.25 -16.54
C ARG A 306 -2.64 3.81 -15.68
N GLU A 307 -3.83 3.70 -16.27
CA GLU A 307 -5.03 3.22 -15.55
C GLU A 307 -4.86 1.76 -15.10
N VAL A 308 -4.39 0.89 -15.99
CA VAL A 308 -4.13 -0.52 -15.67
C VAL A 308 -3.09 -0.63 -14.56
N LEU A 309 -1.98 0.09 -14.68
CA LEU A 309 -0.94 0.16 -13.66
C LEU A 309 -1.51 0.61 -12.30
N ALA A 310 -2.32 1.66 -12.27
CA ALA A 310 -2.97 2.13 -11.05
C ALA A 310 -3.84 1.04 -10.39
N LYS A 311 -4.62 0.29 -11.19
CA LYS A 311 -5.43 -0.83 -10.70
C LYS A 311 -4.58 -1.97 -10.13
N VAL A 312 -3.49 -2.33 -10.84
CA VAL A 312 -2.52 -3.35 -10.40
C VAL A 312 -1.92 -2.98 -9.06
N TYR A 313 -1.38 -1.76 -8.95
CA TYR A 313 -0.77 -1.29 -7.72
C TYR A 313 -1.77 -1.32 -6.57
N LEU A 314 -3.00 -0.82 -6.79
CA LEU A 314 -4.02 -0.80 -5.74
C LEU A 314 -4.38 -2.22 -5.28
N MET A 315 -4.42 -3.20 -6.18
CA MET A 315 -4.67 -4.59 -5.84
C MET A 315 -3.51 -5.21 -5.05
N ASN A 316 -2.27 -5.01 -5.50
CA ASN A 316 -1.06 -5.44 -4.80
C ASN A 316 -1.01 -4.84 -3.39
N HIS A 317 -1.26 -3.54 -3.30
CA HIS A 317 -1.23 -2.80 -2.04
C HIS A 317 -2.35 -3.26 -1.10
N ARG A 318 -3.57 -3.49 -1.60
CA ARG A 318 -4.67 -4.05 -0.80
C ARG A 318 -4.31 -5.42 -0.25
N ARG A 319 -3.81 -6.34 -1.09
CA ARG A 319 -3.41 -7.68 -0.63
C ARG A 319 -2.30 -7.62 0.41
N LEU A 320 -1.31 -6.75 0.22
CA LEU A 320 -0.26 -6.53 1.20
C LEU A 320 -0.84 -6.04 2.54
N VAL A 321 -1.72 -5.03 2.52
CA VAL A 321 -2.41 -4.52 3.72
C VAL A 321 -3.23 -5.62 4.39
N ASP A 322 -4.01 -6.39 3.61
CA ASP A 322 -4.86 -7.47 4.11
C ASP A 322 -4.04 -8.64 4.68
N SER A 323 -2.86 -8.91 4.12
CA SER A 323 -1.94 -9.93 4.64
C SER A 323 -1.23 -9.52 5.94
N GLY A 324 -1.27 -8.23 6.27
CA GLY A 324 -0.62 -7.65 7.45
C GLY A 324 0.91 -7.70 7.40
N ALA A 325 1.56 -7.28 8.50
CA ALA A 325 3.02 -7.25 8.61
C ALA A 325 3.70 -8.63 8.48
N TRP A 326 2.92 -9.71 8.58
CA TRP A 326 3.40 -11.09 8.57
C TRP A 326 3.34 -11.74 7.18
N GLY A 327 2.53 -11.19 6.28
CA GLY A 327 2.59 -11.50 4.86
C GLY A 327 3.71 -10.71 4.20
N LEU A 328 4.97 -11.01 4.54
CA LEU A 328 6.05 -10.77 3.59
C LEU A 328 5.72 -11.62 2.37
N VAL A 329 4.94 -11.06 1.44
CA VAL A 329 4.37 -11.73 0.27
C VAL A 329 5.51 -12.47 -0.42
N PRO A 330 5.63 -13.80 -0.30
CA PRO A 330 6.71 -14.51 -0.93
C PRO A 330 6.48 -14.45 -2.44
N ALA A 331 7.58 -14.31 -3.20
CA ALA A 331 7.70 -14.54 -4.63
C ALA A 331 6.51 -14.12 -5.54
N ASN A 332 6.67 -12.98 -6.21
CA ASN A 332 6.03 -12.63 -7.47
C ASN A 332 4.48 -12.76 -7.55
N VAL A 333 3.77 -12.43 -6.46
CA VAL A 333 2.30 -12.26 -6.52
C VAL A 333 1.95 -11.04 -7.37
N ALA A 334 2.82 -10.02 -7.45
CA ALA A 334 2.59 -8.86 -8.30
C ALA A 334 2.39 -9.23 -9.77
N ALA A 335 3.16 -10.16 -10.35
CA ALA A 335 2.94 -10.57 -11.74
C ALA A 335 1.60 -11.29 -11.94
N GLU A 336 1.17 -12.14 -11.00
CA GLU A 336 -0.15 -12.80 -11.12
C GLU A 336 -1.30 -11.82 -10.91
N ASP A 337 -1.09 -10.83 -10.05
CA ASP A 337 -2.03 -9.73 -9.81
C ASP A 337 -2.16 -8.82 -11.03
N CYS A 338 -1.02 -8.49 -11.67
CA CYS A 338 -1.00 -7.84 -12.97
C CYS A 338 -1.83 -8.62 -13.98
N LYS A 339 -1.56 -9.93 -14.12
CA LYS A 339 -2.29 -10.80 -15.05
C LYS A 339 -3.78 -10.85 -14.75
N GLN A 340 -4.17 -10.87 -13.47
CA GLN A 340 -5.58 -10.90 -13.07
C GLN A 340 -6.29 -9.58 -13.40
N VAL A 341 -5.68 -8.42 -13.09
CA VAL A 341 -6.23 -7.10 -13.43
C VAL A 341 -6.33 -6.93 -14.94
N LEU A 342 -5.29 -7.34 -15.68
CA LEU A 342 -5.29 -7.32 -17.14
C LEU A 342 -6.40 -8.19 -17.69
N ARG A 343 -6.51 -9.46 -17.27
CA ARG A 343 -7.61 -10.35 -17.70
C ARG A 343 -8.99 -9.72 -17.47
N GLY A 344 -9.18 -9.05 -16.33
CA GLY A 344 -10.44 -8.36 -16.03
C GLY A 344 -10.67 -7.05 -16.78
N SER A 345 -9.64 -6.46 -17.41
CA SER A 345 -9.73 -5.16 -18.09
C SER A 345 -9.65 -5.26 -19.61
N LEU A 346 -9.13 -6.35 -20.16
CA LEU A 346 -8.82 -6.47 -21.60
C LEU A 346 -10.07 -6.41 -22.49
N ASP A 347 -11.18 -7.02 -22.07
CA ASP A 347 -12.42 -6.98 -22.86
C ASP A 347 -12.96 -5.55 -23.00
N ASP A 348 -12.95 -4.78 -21.89
CA ASP A 348 -13.36 -3.37 -21.89
C ASP A 348 -12.39 -2.50 -22.71
N ILE A 349 -11.07 -2.71 -22.55
CA ILE A 349 -10.04 -2.01 -23.33
C ILE A 349 -10.22 -2.27 -24.83
N ARG A 350 -10.50 -3.52 -25.20
CA ARG A 350 -10.74 -3.91 -26.60
C ARG A 350 -11.98 -3.22 -27.16
N ALA A 351 -13.11 -3.29 -26.47
CA ALA A 351 -14.35 -2.65 -26.90
C ALA A 351 -14.19 -1.13 -27.04
N ASN A 352 -13.51 -0.49 -26.07
CA ASN A 352 -13.23 0.94 -26.11
C ASN A 352 -12.28 1.32 -27.25
N TRP A 353 -11.23 0.51 -27.49
CA TRP A 353 -10.30 0.73 -28.59
C TRP A 353 -10.98 0.59 -29.95
N GLU A 354 -11.78 -0.45 -30.17
CA GLU A 354 -12.50 -0.65 -31.42
C GLU A 354 -13.39 0.56 -31.77
N SER A 355 -14.12 1.09 -30.78
CA SER A 355 -14.95 2.28 -30.94
C SER A 355 -14.12 3.55 -31.19
N TYR A 356 -13.10 3.78 -30.36
CA TYR A 356 -12.22 4.95 -30.44
C TYR A 356 -11.47 5.00 -31.77
N SER A 357 -10.75 3.93 -32.10
CA SER A 357 -9.90 3.83 -33.28
C SER A 357 -10.71 3.93 -34.58
N ARG A 358 -11.87 3.27 -34.67
CA ARG A 358 -12.79 3.41 -35.82
C ARG A 358 -13.18 4.86 -36.02
N THR A 359 -13.61 5.55 -34.95
CA THR A 359 -14.01 6.96 -35.03
C THR A 359 -12.86 7.86 -35.51
N ARG A 360 -11.63 7.59 -35.07
CA ARG A 360 -10.44 8.37 -35.49
C ARG A 360 -10.03 8.09 -36.93
N VAL A 361 -10.08 6.83 -37.37
CA VAL A 361 -9.80 6.45 -38.76
C VAL A 361 -10.83 7.05 -39.70
N GLU A 362 -12.12 6.97 -39.40
CA GLU A 362 -13.15 7.60 -40.25
C GLU A 362 -12.96 9.10 -40.37
N ARG A 363 -12.65 9.78 -39.25
CA ARG A 363 -12.35 11.22 -39.28
C ARG A 363 -11.14 11.52 -40.15
N LEU A 364 -10.08 10.70 -40.06
CA LEU A 364 -8.90 10.87 -40.89
C LEU A 364 -9.24 10.68 -42.36
N ILE A 365 -10.00 9.63 -42.72
CA ILE A 365 -10.43 9.36 -44.10
C ILE A 365 -11.19 10.56 -44.67
N VAL A 366 -12.19 11.08 -43.96
CA VAL A 366 -12.93 12.28 -44.38
C VAL A 366 -11.99 13.47 -44.56
N THR A 367 -11.06 13.68 -43.61
CA THR A 367 -10.07 14.77 -43.70
C THR A 367 -9.18 14.61 -44.94
N VAL A 368 -8.76 13.40 -45.28
CA VAL A 368 -7.92 13.14 -46.45
C VAL A 368 -8.71 13.34 -47.74
N GLN A 369 -9.98 12.96 -47.79
CA GLN A 369 -10.87 13.26 -48.91
C GLN A 369 -11.01 14.77 -49.11
N ASP A 370 -11.20 15.53 -48.03
CA ASP A 370 -11.23 17.00 -48.07
C ASP A 370 -9.90 17.61 -48.53
N ILE A 371 -8.76 17.01 -48.17
CA ILE A 371 -7.42 17.46 -48.61
C ILE A 371 -7.20 17.18 -50.11
N LEU A 372 -7.76 16.09 -50.63
CA LEU A 372 -7.69 15.73 -52.05
C LEU A 372 -8.59 16.63 -52.92
N GLU A 373 -9.64 17.22 -52.34
CA GLU A 373 -10.56 18.15 -52.98
C GLU A 373 -10.67 19.47 -52.20
N PRO A 374 -9.58 20.24 -52.04
CA PRO A 374 -9.56 21.39 -51.16
C PRO A 374 -10.43 22.52 -51.71
N THR A 375 -11.15 23.20 -50.81
CA THR A 375 -11.97 24.37 -51.18
C THR A 375 -11.10 25.56 -51.62
N GLU A 376 -9.93 25.73 -50.99
CA GLU A 376 -8.92 26.72 -51.38
C GLU A 376 -7.55 26.05 -51.55
N LEU A 377 -6.96 26.22 -52.74
CA LEU A 377 -5.61 25.76 -53.02
C LEU A 377 -4.57 26.65 -52.34
N CYS A 378 -3.40 26.09 -52.06
CA CYS A 378 -2.29 26.88 -51.55
C CYS A 378 -1.85 27.95 -52.55
N ASP A 379 -1.68 29.20 -52.12
CA ASP A 379 -1.23 30.30 -52.99
C ASP A 379 0.18 30.08 -53.57
N ALA A 380 0.96 29.20 -52.95
CA ALA A 380 2.27 28.77 -53.41
C ALA A 380 2.21 27.63 -54.45
N TRP A 381 1.03 27.05 -54.68
CA TRP A 381 0.81 26.02 -55.68
C TRP A 381 0.65 26.66 -57.07
N ARG A 382 1.60 26.39 -57.97
CA ARG A 382 1.57 26.86 -59.36
C ARG A 382 1.74 25.66 -60.30
N PRO A 383 0.66 24.92 -60.62
CA PRO A 383 0.76 23.84 -61.59
C PRO A 383 0.96 24.43 -63.00
N GLU A 384 1.64 23.68 -63.89
CA GLU A 384 1.67 24.07 -65.29
C GLU A 384 0.25 23.94 -65.90
N PRO A 385 -0.18 24.86 -66.80
CA PRO A 385 -1.55 24.89 -67.32
C PRO A 385 -2.04 23.58 -67.97
N LEU A 386 -1.13 22.74 -68.46
CA LEU A 386 -1.43 21.44 -69.07
C LEU A 386 -1.52 20.28 -68.05
N GLU A 387 -0.90 20.43 -66.88
CA GLU A 387 -1.10 19.52 -65.75
C GLU A 387 -2.47 19.74 -65.12
N TRP A 388 -3.00 20.97 -65.18
CA TRP A 388 -4.33 21.30 -64.66
C TRP A 388 -5.46 20.47 -65.30
N GLU A 389 -5.47 20.35 -66.63
CA GLU A 389 -6.53 19.61 -67.36
C GLU A 389 -6.37 18.09 -67.33
N SER A 390 -5.15 17.58 -67.13
CA SER A 390 -4.85 16.13 -67.11
C SER A 390 -4.88 15.51 -65.71
N VAL A 391 -4.58 16.29 -64.65
CA VAL A 391 -4.46 15.81 -63.26
C VAL A 391 -5.79 15.89 -62.51
N TRP A 392 -6.71 16.79 -62.89
CA TRP A 392 -8.01 16.99 -62.20
C TRP A 392 -9.15 16.12 -62.72
N ALA A 393 -8.90 15.32 -63.74
CA ALA A 393 -9.87 14.42 -64.33
C ALA A 393 -10.13 13.16 -63.47
N CYS A 394 -10.32 13.30 -62.15
CA CYS A 394 -10.87 12.23 -61.29
C CYS A 394 -12.23 11.72 -61.81
N ASN A 395 -12.93 12.52 -62.62
CA ASN A 395 -14.20 12.19 -63.25
C ASN A 395 -14.12 11.91 -64.76
N SER A 396 -12.94 12.05 -65.38
CA SER A 396 -12.79 12.04 -66.86
C SER A 396 -11.94 10.87 -67.36
N GLY A 397 -12.12 9.66 -66.81
CA GLY A 397 -11.69 8.40 -67.42
C GLY A 397 -10.19 8.22 -67.72
N GLY A 398 -9.33 9.17 -67.33
CA GLY A 398 -7.89 9.19 -67.54
C GLY A 398 -7.15 9.13 -66.21
N SER A 399 -6.57 7.97 -65.92
CA SER A 399 -5.84 7.60 -64.69
C SER A 399 -6.69 7.46 -63.41
N ASN A 400 -7.24 6.24 -63.24
CA ASN A 400 -7.77 5.69 -61.98
C ASN A 400 -6.74 5.64 -60.83
N SER A 401 -5.58 6.30 -60.89
CA SER A 401 -4.46 6.05 -59.98
C SER A 401 -4.68 6.61 -58.57
N VAL A 402 -5.21 7.83 -58.42
CA VAL A 402 -5.43 8.45 -57.10
C VAL A 402 -6.59 7.80 -56.36
N GLN A 403 -7.71 7.54 -57.04
CA GLN A 403 -8.86 6.85 -56.43
C GLN A 403 -8.52 5.42 -56.02
N VAL A 404 -7.75 4.69 -56.85
CA VAL A 404 -7.24 3.35 -56.49
C VAL A 404 -6.28 3.46 -55.32
N ALA A 405 -5.33 4.40 -55.32
CA ALA A 405 -4.40 4.60 -54.22
C ALA A 405 -5.12 4.99 -52.91
N MET A 406 -6.20 5.78 -52.98
CA MET A 406 -7.03 6.14 -51.84
C MET A 406 -7.77 4.91 -51.30
N ALA A 407 -8.44 4.14 -52.16
CA ALA A 407 -9.13 2.92 -51.74
C ALA A 407 -8.18 1.88 -51.13
N ASP A 408 -6.98 1.73 -51.71
CA ASP A 408 -5.94 0.87 -51.18
C ASP A 408 -5.43 1.38 -49.82
N TRP A 409 -5.17 2.69 -49.70
CA TRP A 409 -4.75 3.31 -48.44
C TRP A 409 -5.81 3.18 -47.34
N GLU A 410 -7.10 3.43 -47.65
CA GLU A 410 -8.22 3.26 -46.72
C GLU A 410 -8.30 1.82 -46.21
N ARG A 411 -8.15 0.84 -47.10
CA ARG A 411 -8.13 -0.58 -46.72
C ARG A 411 -6.92 -0.89 -45.84
N GLU A 412 -5.75 -0.40 -46.20
CA GLU A 412 -4.50 -0.66 -45.47
C GLU A 412 -4.49 -0.03 -44.08
N ILE A 413 -4.96 1.22 -43.93
CA ILE A 413 -5.00 1.88 -42.63
C ILE A 413 -6.00 1.22 -41.67
N ARG A 414 -7.15 0.77 -42.19
CA ARG A 414 -8.12 0.00 -41.40
C ARG A 414 -7.53 -1.34 -40.95
N ASN A 415 -6.95 -2.10 -41.88
CA ASN A 415 -6.31 -3.37 -41.57
C ASN A 415 -5.16 -3.20 -40.56
N PHE A 416 -4.37 -2.14 -40.71
CA PHE A 416 -3.29 -1.83 -39.79
C PHE A 416 -3.82 -1.59 -38.37
N ILE A 417 -4.79 -0.68 -38.21
CA ILE A 417 -5.37 -0.35 -36.90
C ILE A 417 -6.06 -1.55 -36.24
N GLU A 418 -6.74 -2.38 -37.03
CA GLU A 418 -7.34 -3.63 -36.55
C GLU A 418 -6.28 -4.63 -36.10
N SER A 419 -5.16 -4.75 -36.82
CA SER A 419 -4.07 -5.65 -36.46
C SER A 419 -3.26 -5.18 -35.24
N GLU A 420 -3.12 -3.87 -35.05
CA GLU A 420 -2.31 -3.28 -33.97
C GLU A 420 -2.88 -3.59 -32.59
N ILE A 421 -4.19 -3.84 -32.46
CA ILE A 421 -4.80 -4.12 -31.14
C ILE A 421 -4.13 -5.31 -30.45
N PHE A 422 -3.81 -6.36 -31.19
CA PHE A 422 -3.20 -7.56 -30.63
C PHE A 422 -1.76 -7.32 -30.20
N LEU A 423 -1.02 -6.53 -31.00
CA LEU A 423 0.35 -6.13 -30.67
C LEU A 423 0.36 -5.29 -29.39
N MET A 424 -0.52 -4.28 -29.32
CA MET A 424 -0.63 -3.39 -28.17
C MET A 424 -1.10 -4.12 -26.91
N GLU A 425 -2.03 -5.08 -27.01
CA GLU A 425 -2.41 -5.93 -25.88
C GLU A 425 -1.21 -6.72 -25.33
N ASN A 426 -0.36 -7.24 -26.21
CA ASN A 426 0.83 -8.00 -25.79
C ASN A 426 1.89 -7.08 -25.18
N THR A 427 2.13 -5.90 -25.77
CA THR A 427 3.02 -4.87 -25.21
C THR A 427 2.53 -4.43 -23.83
N LEU A 428 1.24 -4.11 -23.70
CA LEU A 428 0.59 -3.75 -22.44
C LEU A 428 0.76 -4.85 -21.40
N LYS A 429 0.50 -6.11 -21.75
CA LYS A 429 0.65 -7.25 -20.83
C LYS A 429 2.09 -7.37 -20.31
N LYS A 430 3.08 -7.28 -21.21
CA LYS A 430 4.50 -7.40 -20.86
C LYS A 430 4.93 -6.25 -19.95
N GLN A 431 4.73 -5.02 -20.39
CA GLN A 431 5.17 -3.82 -19.67
C GLN A 431 4.42 -3.62 -18.36
N ALA A 432 3.14 -3.99 -18.26
CA ALA A 432 2.41 -3.88 -16.99
C ALA A 432 2.91 -4.89 -15.94
N VAL A 433 3.32 -6.10 -16.36
CA VAL A 433 3.92 -7.10 -15.45
C VAL A 433 5.30 -6.66 -14.97
N GLU A 434 6.13 -6.13 -15.88
CA GLU A 434 7.45 -5.59 -15.55
C GLU A 434 7.32 -4.41 -14.59
N ALA A 435 6.56 -3.37 -14.95
CA ALA A 435 6.34 -2.19 -14.12
C ALA A 435 5.64 -2.51 -12.78
N GLY A 436 4.77 -3.52 -12.74
CA GLY A 436 4.16 -3.98 -11.49
C GLY A 436 5.17 -4.59 -10.52
N THR A 437 6.23 -5.23 -11.04
CA THR A 437 7.35 -5.75 -10.25
C THR A 437 8.20 -4.60 -9.71
N ASP A 438 8.56 -3.65 -10.57
CA ASP A 438 9.36 -2.47 -10.19
C ASP A 438 8.63 -1.62 -9.15
N ALA A 439 7.32 -1.42 -9.31
CA ALA A 439 6.51 -0.68 -8.35
C ALA A 439 6.45 -1.38 -6.98
N GLN A 440 6.46 -2.72 -6.94
CA GLN A 440 6.55 -3.47 -5.69
C GLN A 440 7.91 -3.28 -5.03
N GLU A 441 9.00 -3.33 -5.80
CA GLU A 441 10.36 -3.11 -5.30
C GLU A 441 10.52 -1.70 -4.73
N GLU A 442 10.11 -0.66 -5.46
CA GLU A 442 10.14 0.72 -4.98
C GLU A 442 9.29 0.91 -3.72
N ALA A 443 8.12 0.28 -3.64
CA ALA A 443 7.31 0.32 -2.42
C ALA A 443 8.00 -0.37 -1.23
N ILE A 444 8.77 -1.44 -1.45
CA ILE A 444 9.58 -2.08 -0.39
C ILE A 444 10.73 -1.15 0.02
N LEU A 445 11.46 -0.58 -0.94
CA LEU A 445 12.57 0.34 -0.69
C LEU A 445 12.11 1.61 0.05
N ALA A 446 10.96 2.18 -0.32
CA ALA A 446 10.38 3.33 0.36
C ALA A 446 10.08 3.01 1.84
N ARG A 447 9.58 1.81 2.15
CA ARG A 447 9.36 1.36 3.53
C ARG A 447 10.66 1.17 4.30
N LEU A 448 11.66 0.53 3.68
CA LEU A 448 13.00 0.38 4.30
C LEU A 448 13.62 1.74 4.60
N ARG A 449 13.52 2.70 3.67
CA ARG A 449 13.94 4.10 3.87
C ARG A 449 13.16 4.77 5.01
N SER A 450 11.85 4.55 5.10
CA SER A 450 11.03 5.07 6.19
C SER A 450 11.43 4.49 7.56
N LEU A 451 11.76 3.19 7.62
CA LEU A 451 12.28 2.55 8.85
C LEU A 451 13.61 3.16 9.27
N ASP A 452 14.56 3.29 8.34
CA ASP A 452 15.89 3.86 8.58
C ASP A 452 15.81 5.31 9.07
N TYR A 453 14.93 6.11 8.44
CA TYR A 453 14.64 7.46 8.89
C TYR A 453 14.06 7.48 10.32
N SER A 454 13.12 6.57 10.61
CA SER A 454 12.34 6.60 11.85
C SER A 454 13.10 6.11 13.07
N MET A 455 14.05 5.17 12.92
CA MET A 455 14.70 4.53 14.05
C MET A 455 16.04 3.88 13.71
N ASN A 456 16.94 3.84 14.69
CA ASN A 456 18.11 2.98 14.66
C ASN A 456 17.76 1.61 15.27
N ILE A 457 18.04 0.53 14.53
CA ILE A 457 17.76 -0.84 14.95
C ILE A 457 19.06 -1.54 15.35
N LYS A 458 19.13 -2.05 16.58
CA LYS A 458 20.25 -2.88 17.05
C LYS A 458 19.72 -4.28 17.40
N ILE A 459 20.11 -5.27 16.61
CA ILE A 459 19.82 -6.69 16.88
C ILE A 459 21.00 -7.29 17.62
N ARG A 460 20.76 -7.90 18.77
CA ARG A 460 21.78 -8.53 19.60
C ARG A 460 21.57 -10.03 19.58
N ILE A 461 22.54 -10.75 19.03
CA ILE A 461 22.54 -12.22 19.05
C ILE A 461 22.97 -12.63 20.45
N SER A 462 22.04 -13.17 21.24
CA SER A 462 22.39 -13.80 22.51
C SER A 462 23.11 -15.11 22.19
N VAL A 463 24.42 -15.15 22.45
CA VAL A 463 25.18 -16.40 22.42
C VAL A 463 24.73 -17.20 23.63
N MET A 464 23.95 -18.27 23.40
CA MET A 464 23.66 -19.24 24.46
C MET A 464 24.99 -19.87 24.90
N LEU A 465 25.48 -19.46 26.07
CA LEU A 465 26.54 -20.17 26.80
C LEU A 465 25.92 -21.20 27.74
#